data_AF-A0A7L4NGH5-F1
#
_entry.id   AF-A0A7L4NGH5-F1
#
_cell.length_a   1.000
_cell.length_b   1.000
_cell.length_c   1.000
_cell.angle_alpha   90.00
_cell.angle_beta   90.00
_cell.angle_gamma   90.00
#
_symmetry.space_group_name_H-M   'P 1'
#
loop_
_entity.id
_entity.type
_entity.pdbx_description
1 polymer ?
#
loop_
_entity_poly.entity_id
_entity_poly.type
_entity_poly.pdbx_seq_one_letter_code
_entity_poly.pdbx_strand_id
1 'polypeptide(L)'
;LHPPPTPLPPPPSPSQSVLPRLTPLCLSPSPRRRRRQFVCVCSRLTREHPEVVPFLRGRQQRAAGPFLGSAELRNVLSRCLARVRGRPTKVYVYINELCTVLKAHAPRRKIPLEAPGETPNASGPGAASASGPGAGPGASSGPGAAAGASSAAPGAAPASAPASGSSSTPGSASASSPQPGSGSHCGSGSKRQIRYLENLLRVYTGEIRRLQEKELDLAELDSEDSPYLQESRLKRRMMRIFQRLCQLKSCSSLTGRVIEQRIPYRGTRYPEVNRRIERFINRPDAFPDYGDILKVIQRASQRHGLGLPRRHMENMAQDAFREVGNRLQERRHLDLVYNFGSHLTDQYRPG
;
A
#
# COMPACT_ATOMS: atom_id res chain seq x y z
N LEU A 1 89.93 -4.70 0.53
CA LEU A 1 89.80 -5.69 1.63
C LEU A 1 89.15 -4.99 2.82
N HIS A 2 88.01 -5.48 3.31
CA HIS A 2 87.35 -4.99 4.53
C HIS A 2 86.58 -6.18 5.14
N PRO A 3 86.93 -6.66 6.36
CA PRO A 3 86.19 -7.72 7.03
C PRO A 3 84.94 -7.16 7.74
N PRO A 4 83.85 -7.93 7.87
CA PRO A 4 82.60 -7.50 8.49
C PRO A 4 82.55 -7.78 10.02
N PRO A 5 81.73 -7.04 10.79
CA PRO A 5 81.36 -7.42 12.15
C PRO A 5 80.38 -8.60 12.16
N THR A 6 80.50 -9.47 13.17
CA THR A 6 79.73 -10.71 13.35
C THR A 6 78.37 -10.51 14.05
N PRO A 7 77.42 -11.48 13.93
CA PRO A 7 76.02 -11.27 14.28
C PRO A 7 75.66 -11.49 15.76
N LEU A 8 74.58 -10.83 16.21
CA LEU A 8 73.91 -11.08 17.48
C LEU A 8 72.86 -12.21 17.36
N PRO A 9 72.62 -12.99 18.44
CA PRO A 9 71.71 -14.14 18.42
C PRO A 9 70.21 -13.76 18.47
N PRO A 10 69.31 -14.61 17.95
CA PRO A 10 67.87 -14.32 17.86
C PRO A 10 67.10 -14.59 19.17
N PRO A 11 65.95 -13.91 19.39
CA PRO A 11 65.01 -14.23 20.47
C PRO A 11 64.27 -15.56 20.24
N PRO A 12 63.76 -16.21 21.30
CA PRO A 12 63.27 -17.59 21.25
C PRO A 12 61.93 -17.79 20.52
N SER A 13 61.76 -18.98 19.96
CA SER A 13 60.56 -19.43 19.24
C SER A 13 59.32 -19.60 20.14
N PRO A 14 58.09 -19.52 19.59
CA PRO A 14 56.87 -19.66 20.39
C PRO A 14 56.65 -21.10 20.89
N SER A 15 56.64 -21.27 22.22
CA SER A 15 56.30 -22.56 22.86
C SER A 15 54.91 -23.06 22.48
N GLN A 16 54.81 -24.36 22.20
CA GLN A 16 53.60 -25.02 21.75
C GLN A 16 52.51 -25.01 22.84
N SER A 17 51.49 -24.18 22.70
CA SER A 17 50.26 -24.30 23.49
C SER A 17 49.31 -25.28 22.81
N VAL A 18 49.27 -26.52 23.31
CA VAL A 18 48.49 -27.63 22.76
C VAL A 18 47.01 -27.25 22.63
N LEU A 19 46.45 -27.45 21.44
CA LEU A 19 45.04 -27.22 21.15
C LEU A 19 44.14 -28.04 22.10
N PRO A 20 43.15 -27.42 22.77
CA PRO A 20 42.06 -28.15 23.40
C PRO A 20 41.26 -28.91 22.34
N ARG A 21 41.57 -30.20 22.20
CA ARG A 21 40.93 -31.16 21.29
C ARG A 21 39.40 -31.06 21.42
N LEU A 22 38.70 -30.89 20.29
CA LEU A 22 37.25 -30.67 20.28
C LEU A 22 36.52 -31.87 20.90
N THR A 23 36.07 -31.73 22.15
CA THR A 23 35.31 -32.77 22.86
C THR A 23 33.84 -32.81 22.39
N PRO A 24 33.18 -33.98 22.41
CA PRO A 24 31.82 -34.13 21.89
C PRO A 24 30.76 -33.30 22.63
N LEU A 25 29.66 -33.02 21.92
CA LEU A 25 28.57 -32.15 22.35
C LEU A 25 27.70 -32.75 23.48
N CYS A 26 28.10 -32.60 24.74
CA CYS A 26 27.19 -32.80 25.88
C CYS A 26 26.15 -31.65 25.96
N LEU A 27 24.89 -31.93 25.62
CA LEU A 27 23.79 -30.98 25.78
C LEU A 27 23.42 -30.82 27.26
N SER A 28 23.72 -29.67 27.86
CA SER A 28 23.07 -29.32 29.15
C SER A 28 21.61 -28.87 28.90
N PRO A 29 20.60 -29.38 29.63
CA PRO A 29 19.20 -29.09 29.36
C PRO A 29 18.75 -27.65 29.70
N SER A 30 19.50 -26.94 30.55
CA SER A 30 19.14 -25.59 31.02
C SER A 30 19.18 -24.50 29.93
N PRO A 31 18.08 -23.74 29.70
CA PRO A 31 18.06 -22.60 28.78
C PRO A 31 19.09 -21.50 29.13
N ARG A 32 19.40 -21.32 30.42
CA ARG A 32 20.38 -20.31 30.87
C ARG A 32 21.81 -20.63 30.40
N ARG A 33 22.18 -21.92 30.35
CA ARG A 33 23.49 -22.36 29.81
C ARG A 33 23.56 -22.18 28.28
N ARG A 34 22.50 -22.51 27.54
CA ARG A 34 22.43 -22.27 26.07
C ARG A 34 22.54 -20.78 25.70
N ARG A 35 21.91 -19.86 26.45
CA ARG A 35 22.09 -18.41 26.27
C ARG A 35 23.54 -17.97 26.49
N ARG A 36 24.22 -18.45 27.53
CA ARG A 36 25.66 -18.14 27.78
C ARG A 36 26.56 -18.69 26.67
N GLN A 37 26.31 -19.92 26.21
CA GLN A 37 27.07 -20.54 25.12
C GLN A 37 26.90 -19.78 23.79
N PHE A 38 25.68 -19.37 23.44
CA PHE A 38 25.41 -18.53 22.27
C PHE A 38 26.17 -17.19 22.33
N VAL A 39 26.12 -16.48 23.47
CA VAL A 39 26.85 -15.21 23.62
C VAL A 39 28.36 -15.41 23.45
N CYS A 40 28.95 -16.45 24.06
CA CYS A 40 30.37 -16.77 23.88
C CYS A 40 30.72 -17.09 22.41
N VAL A 41 29.84 -17.80 21.70
CA VAL A 41 29.98 -18.08 20.26
C VAL A 41 29.89 -16.80 19.42
N CYS A 42 28.90 -15.94 19.66
CA CYS A 42 28.75 -14.68 18.94
C CYS A 42 29.92 -13.71 19.20
N SER A 43 30.36 -13.53 20.44
CA SER A 43 31.54 -12.69 20.74
C SER A 43 32.84 -13.21 20.11
N ARG A 44 32.96 -14.52 19.85
CA ARG A 44 34.06 -15.10 19.06
C ARG A 44 33.89 -14.93 17.54
N LEU A 45 32.66 -14.69 17.07
CA LEU A 45 32.31 -14.45 15.66
C LEU A 45 32.46 -12.96 15.29
N THR A 46 32.21 -12.05 16.24
CA THR A 46 32.17 -10.60 16.07
C THR A 46 33.30 -9.89 16.82
N ARG A 47 34.54 -10.40 16.73
CA ARG A 47 35.68 -9.93 17.53
C ARG A 47 36.00 -8.44 17.32
N GLU A 48 35.79 -7.93 16.11
CA GLU A 48 36.11 -6.54 15.71
C GLU A 48 34.95 -5.56 15.99
N HIS A 49 33.71 -6.03 16.13
CA HIS A 49 32.53 -5.20 16.36
C HIS A 49 31.60 -5.82 17.42
N PRO A 50 31.83 -5.56 18.72
CA PRO A 50 31.06 -6.17 19.81
C PRO A 50 29.60 -5.68 19.88
N GLU A 51 29.27 -4.53 19.29
CA GLU A 51 27.94 -3.91 19.22
C GLU A 51 26.88 -4.81 18.57
N VAL A 52 27.30 -5.73 17.70
CA VAL A 52 26.40 -6.71 17.05
C VAL A 52 25.89 -7.78 18.04
N VAL A 53 26.57 -7.97 19.18
CA VAL A 53 26.19 -8.99 20.19
C VAL A 53 24.88 -8.63 20.94
N PRO A 54 24.66 -7.38 21.40
CA PRO A 54 23.33 -6.90 21.83
C PRO A 54 22.21 -7.17 20.81
N PHE A 55 22.43 -6.84 19.54
CA PHE A 55 21.45 -7.01 18.46
C PHE A 55 21.10 -8.49 18.21
N LEU A 56 22.12 -9.35 18.13
CA LEU A 56 21.93 -10.81 18.04
C LEU A 56 21.25 -11.40 19.28
N ARG A 57 21.54 -10.88 20.48
CA ARG A 57 20.85 -11.27 21.72
C ARG A 57 19.36 -10.88 21.69
N GLY A 58 19.03 -9.68 21.21
CA GLY A 58 17.63 -9.25 21.02
C GLY A 58 16.87 -10.12 20.02
N ARG A 59 17.50 -10.46 18.89
CA ARG A 59 16.93 -11.41 17.92
C ARG A 59 16.79 -12.83 18.49
N GLN A 60 17.75 -13.30 19.29
CA GLN A 60 17.65 -14.59 20.00
C GLN A 60 16.48 -14.61 21.00
N GLN A 61 16.25 -13.53 21.75
CA GLN A 61 15.14 -13.44 22.70
C GLN A 61 13.77 -13.48 22.02
N ARG A 62 13.67 -13.03 20.78
CA ARG A 62 12.45 -13.08 19.95
C ARG A 62 12.27 -14.42 19.20
N ALA A 63 13.25 -15.33 19.21
CA ALA A 63 13.12 -16.65 18.57
C ALA A 63 12.43 -17.68 19.49
N ALA A 64 11.73 -18.65 18.90
CA ALA A 64 10.92 -19.62 19.63
C ALA A 64 11.73 -20.51 20.59
N GLY A 65 11.22 -20.69 21.82
CA GLY A 65 11.82 -21.51 22.87
C GLY A 65 12.32 -22.91 22.44
N PRO A 66 11.55 -23.74 21.71
CA PRO A 66 12.02 -25.05 21.26
C PRO A 66 13.16 -24.95 20.22
N PHE A 67 13.11 -23.98 19.30
CA PHE A 67 14.18 -23.77 18.33
C PHE A 67 15.52 -23.38 19.00
N LEU A 68 15.46 -22.60 20.09
CA LEU A 68 16.63 -22.29 20.93
C LEU A 68 17.22 -23.51 21.67
N GLY A 69 16.58 -24.68 21.59
CA GLY A 69 17.09 -25.96 22.05
C GLY A 69 17.47 -26.96 20.94
N SER A 70 17.14 -26.68 19.67
CA SER A 70 17.18 -27.68 18.61
C SER A 70 18.61 -28.07 18.18
N ALA A 71 18.72 -29.18 17.43
CA ALA A 71 19.95 -29.53 16.73
C ALA A 71 20.25 -28.56 15.57
N GLU A 72 19.22 -28.00 14.94
CA GLU A 72 19.34 -27.15 13.75
C GLU A 72 20.10 -25.86 14.07
N LEU A 73 19.73 -25.16 15.16
CA LEU A 73 20.42 -23.95 15.60
C LEU A 73 21.89 -24.24 15.92
N ARG A 74 22.19 -25.38 16.54
CA ARG A 74 23.58 -25.81 16.81
C ARG A 74 24.34 -26.08 15.51
N ASN A 75 23.70 -26.71 14.53
CA ASN A 75 24.30 -26.99 13.22
C ASN A 75 24.46 -25.71 12.37
N VAL A 76 23.60 -24.71 12.51
CA VAL A 76 23.78 -23.37 11.91
C VAL A 76 24.98 -22.68 12.56
N LEU A 77 25.01 -22.56 13.89
CA LEU A 77 26.10 -21.89 14.61
C LEU A 77 27.48 -22.54 14.34
N SER A 78 27.56 -23.88 14.31
CA SER A 78 28.79 -24.59 13.96
C SER A 78 29.25 -24.30 12.53
N ARG A 79 28.32 -24.23 11.56
CA ARG A 79 28.64 -23.87 10.16
C ARG A 79 29.10 -22.41 10.04
N CYS A 80 28.44 -21.46 10.70
CA CYS A 80 28.85 -20.05 10.71
C CYS A 80 30.25 -19.88 11.33
N LEU A 81 30.54 -20.55 12.46
CA LEU A 81 31.87 -20.54 13.09
C LEU A 81 32.96 -21.13 12.18
N ALA A 82 32.70 -22.26 11.53
CA ALA A 82 33.65 -22.88 10.61
C ALA A 82 33.94 -21.97 9.40
N ARG A 83 32.90 -21.35 8.82
CA ARG A 83 33.02 -20.40 7.70
C ARG A 83 33.80 -19.14 8.07
N VAL A 84 33.53 -18.54 9.24
CA VAL A 84 34.28 -17.35 9.72
C VAL A 84 35.75 -17.65 9.96
N ARG A 85 36.09 -18.83 10.51
CA ARG A 85 37.49 -19.26 10.68
C ARG A 85 38.25 -19.38 9.36
N GLY A 86 37.57 -19.79 8.28
CA GLY A 86 38.17 -19.88 6.95
C GLY A 86 38.17 -18.57 6.15
N ARG A 87 37.19 -17.68 6.38
CA ARG A 87 36.99 -16.42 5.63
C ARG A 87 36.43 -15.30 6.53
N PRO A 88 37.27 -14.64 7.36
CA PRO A 88 36.80 -13.60 8.29
C PRO A 88 36.22 -12.36 7.58
N THR A 89 36.70 -12.04 6.37
CA THR A 89 36.21 -10.91 5.56
C THR A 89 34.72 -10.99 5.17
N LYS A 90 34.04 -12.13 5.40
CA LYS A 90 32.60 -12.31 5.15
C LYS A 90 31.76 -12.52 6.42
N VAL A 91 32.30 -12.19 7.61
CA VAL A 91 31.61 -12.27 8.92
C VAL A 91 30.16 -11.74 8.87
N TYR A 92 29.92 -10.56 8.29
CA TYR A 92 28.58 -9.98 8.18
C TYR A 92 27.58 -10.80 7.35
N VAL A 93 28.04 -11.54 6.34
CA VAL A 93 27.18 -12.45 5.55
C VAL A 93 26.70 -13.61 6.43
N TYR A 94 27.60 -14.19 7.24
CA TYR A 94 27.26 -15.28 8.16
C TYR A 94 26.42 -14.82 9.36
N ILE A 95 26.56 -13.56 9.78
CA ILE A 95 25.68 -12.90 10.75
C ILE A 95 24.27 -12.71 10.17
N ASN A 96 24.15 -12.31 8.90
CA ASN A 96 22.86 -12.21 8.21
C ASN A 96 22.21 -13.57 7.94
N GLU A 97 22.99 -14.61 7.65
CA GLU A 97 22.54 -16.01 7.58
C GLU A 97 21.91 -16.44 8.93
N LEU A 98 22.65 -16.28 10.03
CA LEU A 98 22.17 -16.56 11.38
C LEU A 98 20.94 -15.72 11.78
N CYS A 99 20.93 -14.43 11.44
CA CYS A 99 19.79 -13.53 11.66
C CYS A 99 18.53 -13.96 10.91
N THR A 100 18.69 -14.42 9.66
CA THR A 100 17.56 -14.86 8.83
C THR A 100 16.93 -16.12 9.40
N VAL A 101 17.76 -17.07 9.84
CA VAL A 101 17.29 -18.28 10.57
C VAL A 101 16.58 -17.90 11.88
N LEU A 102 17.16 -17.03 12.71
CA LEU A 102 16.52 -16.56 13.95
C LEU A 102 15.18 -15.84 13.69
N LYS A 103 15.05 -15.11 12.58
CA LYS A 103 13.81 -14.44 12.15
C LYS A 103 12.77 -15.42 11.59
N ALA A 104 13.19 -16.50 10.93
CA ALA A 104 12.31 -17.55 10.42
C ALA A 104 11.64 -18.35 11.56
N HIS A 105 12.37 -18.63 12.64
CA HIS A 105 11.86 -19.33 13.83
C HIS A 105 11.39 -18.37 14.94
N ALA A 106 11.10 -17.10 14.63
CA ALA A 106 10.42 -16.18 15.55
C ALA A 106 8.90 -16.28 15.35
N PRO A 107 8.07 -16.29 16.42
CA PRO A 107 6.62 -16.28 16.25
C PRO A 107 6.19 -14.97 15.61
N ARG A 108 5.53 -15.06 14.44
CA ARG A 108 4.90 -13.90 13.82
C ARG A 108 3.75 -13.42 14.71
N ARG A 109 3.98 -12.34 15.47
CA ARG A 109 2.90 -11.54 16.07
C ARG A 109 1.96 -11.10 14.94
N LYS A 110 0.79 -11.72 14.83
CA LYS A 110 -0.34 -11.13 14.11
C LYS A 110 -0.74 -9.90 14.90
N ILE A 111 -0.70 -8.72 14.28
CA ILE A 111 -1.35 -7.52 14.79
C ILE A 111 -2.85 -7.70 14.50
N PRO A 112 -3.74 -7.71 15.51
CA PRO A 112 -5.17 -7.73 15.25
C PRO A 112 -5.59 -6.41 14.60
N LEU A 113 -6.20 -6.49 13.42
CA LEU A 113 -6.97 -5.40 12.84
C LEU A 113 -8.42 -5.59 13.28
N GLU A 114 -8.85 -4.83 14.29
CA GLU A 114 -10.26 -4.80 14.68
C GLU A 114 -11.09 -4.02 13.65
N ALA A 115 -12.27 -4.53 13.34
CA ALA A 115 -13.29 -3.85 12.55
C ALA A 115 -14.34 -3.20 13.49
N PRO A 116 -14.93 -2.05 13.14
CA PRO A 116 -15.77 -1.28 14.07
C PRO A 116 -17.26 -1.65 14.06
N GLY A 117 -17.88 -1.66 15.25
CA GLY A 117 -19.33 -1.80 15.50
C GLY A 117 -19.64 -3.02 16.37
N GLU A 118 -20.35 -2.96 17.50
CA GLU A 118 -21.55 -2.16 17.80
C GLU A 118 -21.61 -1.68 19.28
N THR A 119 -22.79 -1.22 19.74
CA THR A 119 -22.99 -0.47 20.99
C THR A 119 -23.05 -1.33 22.26
N PRO A 120 -22.62 -0.80 23.42
CA PRO A 120 -22.75 -1.50 24.69
C PRO A 120 -24.20 -1.48 25.19
N ASN A 121 -24.70 -2.63 25.63
CA ASN A 121 -25.82 -2.71 26.55
C ASN A 121 -25.54 -3.82 27.58
N ALA A 122 -25.82 -3.57 28.86
CA ALA A 122 -25.29 -4.36 29.96
C ALA A 122 -26.37 -5.17 30.69
N SER A 123 -26.08 -6.45 30.94
CA SER A 123 -26.78 -7.28 31.93
C SER A 123 -25.79 -8.25 32.59
N GLY A 124 -25.91 -8.41 33.91
CA GLY A 124 -25.06 -9.30 34.72
C GLY A 124 -25.48 -10.78 34.67
N PRO A 125 -24.72 -11.69 35.33
CA PRO A 125 -24.77 -13.12 35.04
C PRO A 125 -25.55 -13.98 36.06
N GLY A 126 -26.04 -15.12 35.56
CA GLY A 126 -26.41 -16.32 36.32
C GLY A 126 -27.46 -17.17 35.58
N ALA A 127 -27.66 -18.46 35.83
CA ALA A 127 -26.78 -19.50 36.37
C ALA A 127 -27.50 -20.87 36.18
N ALA A 128 -26.74 -21.98 36.17
CA ALA A 128 -27.20 -23.37 36.35
C ALA A 128 -28.06 -24.07 35.26
N SER A 129 -27.67 -25.33 34.98
CA SER A 129 -28.51 -26.52 34.71
C SER A 129 -29.36 -26.62 33.42
N ALA A 130 -29.59 -27.80 32.83
CA ALA A 130 -28.98 -29.15 32.98
C ALA A 130 -29.42 -30.08 31.81
N SER A 131 -28.79 -31.27 31.66
CA SER A 131 -29.24 -32.48 30.89
C SER A 131 -29.58 -32.31 29.39
N GLY A 132 -29.30 -33.21 28.45
CA GLY A 132 -28.87 -34.63 28.41
C GLY A 132 -28.96 -35.11 26.93
N PRO A 133 -28.50 -36.33 26.54
CA PRO A 133 -28.14 -36.61 25.14
C PRO A 133 -28.98 -37.67 24.38
N GLY A 134 -28.96 -37.59 23.03
CA GLY A 134 -29.34 -38.61 22.04
C GLY A 134 -28.92 -38.15 20.63
N ALA A 135 -28.13 -38.92 19.85
CA ALA A 135 -28.47 -40.08 19.01
C ALA A 135 -28.96 -39.70 17.57
N GLY A 136 -28.30 -40.26 16.53
CA GLY A 136 -28.70 -40.17 15.10
C GLY A 136 -29.03 -41.56 14.53
N PRO A 137 -28.75 -41.94 13.26
CA PRO A 137 -28.28 -41.15 12.09
C PRO A 137 -28.96 -41.50 10.71
N GLY A 138 -28.57 -40.84 9.60
CA GLY A 138 -28.82 -41.27 8.19
C GLY A 138 -30.11 -40.76 7.51
N ALA A 139 -30.33 -40.89 6.18
CA ALA A 139 -29.44 -41.19 5.04
C ALA A 139 -30.15 -40.93 3.67
N SER A 140 -29.40 -40.63 2.58
CA SER A 140 -29.85 -40.58 1.14
C SER A 140 -30.90 -39.49 0.78
N SER A 141 -31.24 -39.10 -0.48
CA SER A 141 -30.87 -39.50 -1.87
C SER A 141 -30.75 -38.27 -2.81
N GLY A 142 -30.38 -38.46 -4.10
CA GLY A 142 -30.21 -37.40 -5.11
C GLY A 142 -31.34 -37.21 -6.16
N PRO A 143 -31.05 -37.02 -7.48
CA PRO A 143 -31.45 -35.76 -8.16
C PRO A 143 -32.12 -35.86 -9.56
N GLY A 144 -32.66 -34.73 -10.06
CA GLY A 144 -33.11 -34.48 -11.45
C GLY A 144 -33.62 -33.02 -11.61
N ALA A 145 -33.46 -32.24 -12.71
CA ALA A 145 -33.54 -32.46 -14.17
C ALA A 145 -35.01 -32.39 -14.70
N ALA A 146 -35.39 -31.67 -15.78
CA ALA A 146 -34.65 -30.82 -16.74
C ALA A 146 -35.55 -29.78 -17.51
N ALA A 147 -35.00 -29.20 -18.59
CA ALA A 147 -35.51 -28.25 -19.61
C ALA A 147 -36.88 -28.58 -20.28
N GLY A 148 -37.49 -27.72 -21.14
CA GLY A 148 -37.16 -26.37 -21.64
C GLY A 148 -37.54 -26.13 -23.14
N ALA A 149 -37.26 -24.93 -23.69
CA ALA A 149 -37.58 -24.45 -25.07
C ALA A 149 -39.11 -24.28 -25.35
N SER A 150 -39.67 -23.58 -26.35
CA SER A 150 -39.27 -22.91 -27.63
C SER A 150 -40.34 -21.82 -27.99
N SER A 151 -40.28 -20.92 -29.00
CA SER A 151 -39.23 -20.33 -29.88
C SER A 151 -39.84 -19.22 -30.81
N ALA A 152 -39.02 -18.54 -31.62
CA ALA A 152 -39.34 -17.82 -32.89
C ALA A 152 -39.91 -16.37 -32.92
N ALA A 153 -39.72 -15.73 -34.09
CA ALA A 153 -40.13 -14.39 -34.56
C ALA A 153 -40.64 -14.55 -36.04
N PRO A 154 -40.82 -13.54 -36.97
CA PRO A 154 -40.39 -12.12 -36.99
C PRO A 154 -41.35 -11.05 -37.62
N GLY A 155 -41.02 -9.76 -37.39
CA GLY A 155 -40.92 -8.63 -38.35
C GLY A 155 -42.04 -8.19 -39.31
N ALA A 156 -42.40 -6.89 -39.28
CA ALA A 156 -42.85 -6.08 -40.44
C ALA A 156 -42.82 -4.55 -40.14
N ALA A 157 -42.78 -3.71 -41.18
CA ALA A 157 -43.01 -2.25 -41.20
C ALA A 157 -43.52 -1.86 -42.63
N PRO A 158 -44.23 -0.72 -42.88
CA PRO A 158 -43.58 0.60 -42.99
C PRO A 158 -44.47 1.84 -42.67
N ALA A 159 -43.94 3.05 -43.02
CA ALA A 159 -44.51 4.40 -43.22
C ALA A 159 -46.05 4.64 -43.18
N SER A 160 -46.58 5.83 -42.81
CA SER A 160 -46.30 7.14 -43.46
C SER A 160 -46.77 8.39 -42.65
N ALA A 161 -46.38 9.59 -43.07
CA ALA A 161 -46.95 10.90 -42.67
C ALA A 161 -47.52 11.64 -43.90
N PRO A 162 -48.49 12.57 -43.77
CA PRO A 162 -48.22 14.02 -43.55
C PRO A 162 -49.33 14.70 -42.70
N ALA A 163 -49.57 16.02 -42.69
CA ALA A 163 -48.74 17.20 -42.33
C ALA A 163 -49.67 18.46 -42.24
N SER A 164 -49.18 19.54 -41.60
CA SER A 164 -49.68 20.93 -41.71
C SER A 164 -51.04 21.33 -41.07
N GLY A 165 -51.10 22.57 -40.55
CA GLY A 165 -52.29 23.26 -40.00
C GLY A 165 -51.92 24.21 -38.86
N SER A 166 -52.18 25.52 -38.97
CA SER A 166 -51.60 26.55 -38.07
C SER A 166 -52.53 27.73 -37.72
N SER A 167 -52.22 28.37 -36.58
CA SER A 167 -52.83 29.63 -36.06
C SER A 167 -54.30 29.52 -35.57
N SER A 168 -54.85 30.44 -34.76
CA SER A 168 -54.37 31.73 -34.24
C SER A 168 -54.92 32.05 -32.82
N THR A 169 -54.41 33.11 -32.17
CA THR A 169 -54.87 33.65 -30.87
C THR A 169 -55.66 34.95 -31.02
N PRO A 170 -56.61 35.26 -30.11
CA PRO A 170 -56.41 36.32 -29.09
C PRO A 170 -57.10 35.99 -27.72
N GLY A 171 -57.02 36.77 -26.63
CA GLY A 171 -56.21 37.95 -26.28
C GLY A 171 -56.80 38.74 -25.08
N SER A 172 -55.96 39.29 -24.19
CA SER A 172 -56.28 40.13 -22.99
C SER A 172 -57.12 39.46 -21.87
N ALA A 173 -57.13 39.88 -20.59
CA ALA A 173 -56.19 40.58 -19.67
C ALA A 173 -56.75 40.34 -18.21
N SER A 174 -56.10 40.53 -17.05
CA SER A 174 -55.12 41.51 -16.58
C SER A 174 -54.41 41.07 -15.28
N ALA A 175 -53.28 41.73 -14.96
CA ALA A 175 -52.76 42.04 -13.61
C ALA A 175 -52.68 40.98 -12.49
N SER A 176 -51.46 40.52 -12.18
CA SER A 176 -50.77 40.89 -10.91
C SER A 176 -49.32 40.36 -10.84
N SER A 177 -48.41 41.14 -10.25
CA SER A 177 -47.02 40.74 -10.00
C SER A 177 -46.92 39.91 -8.70
N PRO A 178 -45.93 39.00 -8.57
CA PRO A 178 -44.75 39.40 -7.82
C PRO A 178 -43.39 38.81 -8.27
N GLN A 179 -42.35 39.63 -8.10
CA GLN A 179 -40.96 39.24 -7.83
C GLN A 179 -40.60 39.69 -6.41
N PRO A 180 -39.57 39.15 -5.73
CA PRO A 180 -38.73 38.00 -6.08
C PRO A 180 -38.87 36.85 -5.05
N GLY A 181 -39.14 35.63 -5.52
CA GLY A 181 -39.25 34.44 -4.65
C GLY A 181 -37.89 33.99 -4.10
N SER A 182 -37.67 34.25 -2.79
CA SER A 182 -36.52 33.84 -1.97
C SER A 182 -35.70 32.66 -2.50
N GLY A 183 -34.43 32.91 -2.84
CA GLY A 183 -33.49 31.88 -3.25
C GLY A 183 -33.25 30.88 -2.11
N SER A 184 -33.84 29.69 -2.23
CA SER A 184 -33.82 28.66 -1.18
C SER A 184 -32.40 28.39 -0.67
N HIS A 185 -32.16 28.73 0.61
CA HIS A 185 -30.91 28.43 1.29
C HIS A 185 -30.78 26.93 1.52
N CYS A 186 -30.28 26.21 0.51
CA CYS A 186 -29.72 24.88 0.69
C CYS A 186 -28.69 24.93 1.83
N GLY A 187 -28.96 24.20 2.91
CA GLY A 187 -28.58 24.60 4.26
C GLY A 187 -27.08 24.85 4.45
N SER A 188 -26.68 26.13 4.45
CA SER A 188 -25.31 26.53 4.80
C SER A 188 -25.00 26.05 6.21
N GLY A 189 -23.99 25.18 6.34
CA GLY A 189 -23.60 24.58 7.60
C GLY A 189 -23.34 25.65 8.66
N SER A 190 -23.66 25.35 9.92
CA SER A 190 -23.60 26.33 11.01
C SER A 190 -22.32 27.17 10.95
N LYS A 191 -22.46 28.50 10.78
CA LYS A 191 -21.32 29.41 10.55
C LYS A 191 -20.25 29.31 11.66
N ARG A 192 -20.67 28.92 12.87
CA ARG A 192 -19.78 28.60 14.01
C ARG A 192 -18.99 27.30 13.80
N GLN A 193 -19.61 26.26 13.26
CA GLN A 193 -18.95 24.99 12.90
C GLN A 193 -17.97 25.16 11.74
N ILE A 194 -18.31 25.96 10.72
CA ILE A 194 -17.40 26.28 9.61
C ILE A 194 -16.13 26.98 10.15
N ARG A 195 -16.29 28.06 10.93
CA ARG A 195 -15.16 28.75 11.58
C ARG A 195 -14.32 27.84 12.48
N TYR A 196 -14.95 26.94 13.24
CA TYR A 196 -14.25 25.96 14.08
C TYR A 196 -13.40 25.00 13.24
N LEU A 197 -13.95 24.44 12.16
CA LEU A 197 -13.24 23.51 11.29
C LEU A 197 -12.13 24.22 10.49
N GLU A 198 -12.32 25.47 10.07
CA GLU A 198 -11.29 26.29 9.42
C GLU A 198 -10.14 26.63 10.39
N ASN A 199 -10.43 26.91 11.66
CA ASN A 199 -9.40 27.09 12.69
C ASN A 199 -8.67 25.77 13.02
N LEU A 200 -9.40 24.66 13.12
CA LEU A 200 -8.80 23.34 13.35
C LEU A 200 -7.89 22.90 12.18
N LEU A 201 -8.27 23.26 10.94
CA LEU A 201 -7.43 23.07 9.76
C LEU A 201 -6.12 23.86 9.89
N ARG A 202 -6.18 25.14 10.32
CA ARG A 202 -4.99 25.98 10.57
C ARG A 202 -4.07 25.38 11.64
N VAL A 203 -4.63 24.87 12.74
CA VAL A 203 -3.86 24.20 13.81
C VAL A 203 -3.16 22.95 13.27
N TYR A 204 -3.85 22.12 12.48
CA TYR A 204 -3.25 20.92 11.89
C TYR A 204 -2.16 21.27 10.86
N THR A 205 -2.32 22.33 10.06
CA THR A 205 -1.25 22.81 9.17
C THR A 205 -0.01 23.26 9.94
N GLY A 206 -0.18 23.97 11.06
CA GLY A 206 0.94 24.36 11.93
C GLY A 206 1.69 23.16 12.51
N GLU A 207 0.96 22.19 13.07
CA GLU A 207 1.56 20.98 13.64
C GLU A 207 2.22 20.07 12.58
N ILE A 208 1.66 20.00 11.36
CA ILE A 208 2.30 19.29 10.23
C ILE A 208 3.66 19.93 9.90
N ARG A 209 3.78 21.26 9.85
CA ARG A 209 5.07 21.94 9.61
C ARG A 209 6.08 21.62 10.73
N ARG A 210 5.65 21.72 11.99
CA ARG A 210 6.48 21.39 13.17
C ARG A 210 6.98 19.94 13.18
N LEU A 211 6.20 19.01 12.64
CA LEU A 211 6.60 17.60 12.49
C LEU A 211 7.51 17.36 11.27
N GLN A 212 7.39 18.16 10.21
CA GLN A 212 8.27 18.12 9.04
C GLN A 212 9.65 18.73 9.32
N GLU A 213 9.72 19.69 10.24
CA GLU A 213 10.96 20.32 10.72
C GLU A 213 11.68 19.50 11.80
N LYS A 214 11.04 18.46 12.37
CA LYS A 214 11.67 17.65 13.41
C LYS A 214 12.54 16.55 12.79
N GLU A 215 13.83 16.59 13.10
CA GLU A 215 14.78 15.51 12.80
C GLU A 215 14.38 14.19 13.49
N LEU A 216 14.74 13.05 12.86
CA LEU A 216 14.44 11.71 13.36
C LEU A 216 15.71 10.91 13.65
N ASP A 217 15.88 10.50 14.90
CA ASP A 217 16.89 9.52 15.29
C ASP A 217 16.60 8.12 14.73
N LEU A 218 17.65 7.31 14.53
CA LEU A 218 17.54 5.90 14.14
C LEU A 218 16.67 5.06 15.10
N ALA A 219 16.55 5.47 16.36
CA ALA A 219 15.66 4.84 17.34
C ALA A 219 14.18 5.27 17.17
N GLU A 220 13.92 6.47 16.65
CA GLU A 220 12.56 6.92 16.33
C GLU A 220 12.04 6.31 15.03
N LEU A 221 12.90 5.97 14.06
CA LEU A 221 12.49 5.29 12.82
C LEU A 221 11.74 3.98 13.06
N ASP A 222 12.15 3.21 14.07
CA ASP A 222 11.51 1.93 14.48
C ASP A 222 10.27 2.14 15.39
N SER A 223 9.87 3.38 15.69
CA SER A 223 8.72 3.71 16.55
C SER A 223 7.41 3.84 15.77
N GLU A 224 6.35 3.19 16.25
CA GLU A 224 4.99 3.28 15.68
C GLU A 224 4.38 4.68 15.80
N ASP A 225 4.88 5.51 16.73
CA ASP A 225 4.52 6.91 16.94
C ASP A 225 5.66 7.88 16.55
N SER A 226 6.52 7.50 15.60
CA SER A 226 7.50 8.40 14.98
C SER A 226 6.83 9.66 14.38
N PRO A 227 7.51 10.82 14.36
CA PRO A 227 6.90 12.09 13.91
C PRO A 227 6.39 12.01 12.46
N TYR A 228 7.06 11.25 11.60
CA TYR A 228 6.61 10.95 10.23
C TYR A 228 5.28 10.17 10.19
N LEU A 229 5.09 9.19 11.07
CA LEU A 229 3.80 8.49 11.20
C LEU A 229 2.73 9.38 11.81
N GLN A 230 3.08 10.28 12.74
CA GLN A 230 2.16 11.30 13.27
C GLN A 230 1.71 12.28 12.17
N GLU A 231 2.64 12.78 11.34
CA GLU A 231 2.36 13.63 10.18
C GLU A 231 1.37 12.95 9.21
N SER A 232 1.61 11.67 8.89
CA SER A 232 0.71 10.84 8.07
C SER A 232 -0.69 10.65 8.71
N ARG A 233 -0.77 10.51 10.04
CA ARG A 233 -2.05 10.45 10.76
C ARG A 233 -2.78 11.80 10.72
N LEU A 234 -2.07 12.93 10.86
CA LEU A 234 -2.63 14.28 10.81
C LEU A 234 -3.09 14.67 9.39
N LYS A 235 -2.28 14.46 8.36
CA LYS A 235 -2.67 14.68 6.94
C LYS A 235 -3.96 13.92 6.57
N ARG A 236 -4.12 12.68 7.07
CA ARG A 236 -5.36 11.90 6.89
C ARG A 236 -6.57 12.44 7.69
N ARG A 237 -6.37 13.07 8.85
CA ARG A 237 -7.45 13.76 9.60
C ARG A 237 -7.83 15.08 8.92
N MET A 238 -6.83 15.84 8.46
CA MET A 238 -6.98 17.11 7.73
C MET A 238 -7.85 16.94 6.48
N MET A 239 -7.65 15.88 5.69
CA MET A 239 -8.47 15.62 4.50
C MET A 239 -9.95 15.35 4.82
N ARG A 240 -10.26 14.71 5.97
CA ARG A 240 -11.65 14.52 6.42
C ARG A 240 -12.31 15.84 6.81
N ILE A 241 -11.55 16.73 7.46
CA ILE A 241 -12.01 18.08 7.80
C ILE A 241 -12.29 18.88 6.52
N PHE A 242 -11.40 18.81 5.53
CA PHE A 242 -11.61 19.42 4.21
C PHE A 242 -12.87 18.88 3.52
N GLN A 243 -13.04 17.56 3.44
CA GLN A 243 -14.26 16.95 2.88
C GLN A 243 -15.53 17.40 3.62
N ARG A 244 -15.49 17.52 4.96
CA ARG A 244 -16.63 18.01 5.74
C ARG A 244 -16.88 19.52 5.55
N LEU A 245 -15.84 20.32 5.34
CA LEU A 245 -15.97 21.73 4.97
C LEU A 245 -16.60 21.90 3.58
N CYS A 246 -16.19 21.11 2.58
CA CYS A 246 -16.83 21.09 1.26
C CYS A 246 -18.33 20.77 1.37
N GLN A 247 -18.70 19.75 2.15
CA GLN A 247 -20.12 19.41 2.43
C GLN A 247 -20.87 20.57 3.09
N LEU A 248 -20.32 21.21 4.13
CA LEU A 248 -20.98 22.29 4.88
C LEU A 248 -21.06 23.62 4.11
N LYS A 249 -20.20 23.81 3.11
CA LYS A 249 -20.15 25.01 2.24
C LYS A 249 -20.78 24.76 0.86
N SER A 250 -21.37 23.58 0.63
CA SER A 250 -21.93 23.13 -0.66
C SER A 250 -20.95 23.25 -1.84
N CYS A 251 -19.65 23.06 -1.58
CA CYS A 251 -18.59 23.12 -2.58
C CYS A 251 -18.19 21.72 -3.06
N SER A 252 -17.65 21.64 -4.28
CA SER A 252 -16.99 20.42 -4.76
C SER A 252 -15.78 20.06 -3.89
N SER A 253 -15.41 18.78 -3.85
CA SER A 253 -14.20 18.29 -3.17
C SER A 253 -12.95 18.27 -4.07
N LEU A 254 -13.02 18.87 -5.26
CA LEU A 254 -11.89 19.09 -6.16
C LEU A 254 -10.85 19.99 -5.49
N THR A 255 -9.58 19.64 -5.64
CA THR A 255 -8.44 20.35 -5.03
C THR A 255 -7.62 21.14 -6.04
N GLY A 256 -7.98 21.14 -7.32
CA GLY A 256 -7.28 21.85 -8.39
C GLY A 256 -6.02 21.12 -8.90
N ARG A 257 -5.85 19.85 -8.50
CA ARG A 257 -4.71 19.00 -8.89
C ARG A 257 -4.62 18.82 -10.40
N VAL A 258 -3.40 18.58 -10.88
CA VAL A 258 -3.17 18.33 -12.30
C VAL A 258 -3.76 16.98 -12.73
N ILE A 259 -3.84 15.98 -11.83
CA ILE A 259 -4.61 14.75 -12.09
C ILE A 259 -6.13 14.96 -12.25
N GLU A 260 -6.71 16.05 -11.73
CA GLU A 260 -8.14 16.37 -11.89
C GLU A 260 -8.44 16.96 -13.28
N GLN A 261 -7.42 17.42 -14.02
CA GLN A 261 -7.59 18.01 -15.34
C GLN A 261 -7.96 16.95 -16.40
N ARG A 262 -8.99 17.27 -17.20
CA ARG A 262 -9.47 16.41 -18.30
C ARG A 262 -8.47 16.41 -19.45
N ILE A 263 -7.89 15.26 -19.76
CA ILE A 263 -7.08 15.04 -20.97
C ILE A 263 -8.04 14.92 -22.16
N PRO A 264 -7.98 15.82 -23.17
CA PRO A 264 -8.68 15.61 -24.43
C PRO A 264 -7.95 14.57 -25.29
N TYR A 265 -8.71 13.84 -26.11
CA TYR A 265 -8.16 12.87 -27.05
C TYR A 265 -8.79 13.02 -28.44
N ARG A 266 -7.94 13.13 -29.47
CA ARG A 266 -8.34 13.35 -30.89
C ARG A 266 -7.48 12.57 -31.90
N GLY A 267 -6.71 11.57 -31.47
CA GLY A 267 -5.76 10.86 -32.34
C GLY A 267 -6.37 10.02 -33.47
N THR A 268 -7.65 9.64 -33.38
CA THR A 268 -8.33 8.87 -34.45
C THR A 268 -9.26 9.75 -35.29
N ARG A 269 -9.52 9.33 -36.54
CA ARG A 269 -10.50 9.99 -37.43
C ARG A 269 -11.96 9.81 -36.98
N TYR A 270 -12.24 8.94 -36.00
CA TYR A 270 -13.59 8.56 -35.59
C TYR A 270 -13.97 9.22 -34.26
N PRO A 271 -14.84 10.26 -34.25
CA PRO A 271 -15.19 10.97 -33.03
C PRO A 271 -15.89 10.09 -31.97
N GLU A 272 -16.53 8.99 -32.38
CA GLU A 272 -17.14 7.97 -31.52
C GLU A 272 -16.07 7.26 -30.66
N VAL A 273 -14.99 6.84 -31.32
CA VAL A 273 -13.81 6.21 -30.72
C VAL A 273 -13.12 7.21 -29.80
N ASN A 274 -12.87 8.43 -30.29
CA ASN A 274 -12.24 9.49 -29.51
C ASN A 274 -13.02 9.78 -28.22
N ARG A 275 -14.35 9.99 -28.32
CA ARG A 275 -15.25 10.17 -27.17
C ARG A 275 -15.30 8.96 -26.23
N ARG A 276 -14.92 7.75 -26.67
CA ARG A 276 -14.91 6.54 -25.81
C ARG A 276 -13.57 6.38 -25.09
N ILE A 277 -12.45 6.64 -25.76
CA ILE A 277 -11.11 6.69 -25.16
C ILE A 277 -11.04 7.84 -24.14
N GLU A 278 -11.52 9.03 -24.50
CA GLU A 278 -11.55 10.19 -23.60
C GLU A 278 -12.33 9.93 -22.30
N ARG A 279 -13.46 9.20 -22.36
CA ARG A 279 -14.23 8.77 -21.17
C ARG A 279 -13.61 7.61 -20.39
N PHE A 280 -12.55 6.99 -20.92
CA PHE A 280 -11.80 5.94 -20.23
C PHE A 280 -10.60 6.53 -19.46
N ILE A 281 -9.82 7.41 -20.10
CA ILE A 281 -8.60 8.02 -19.55
C ILE A 281 -8.87 9.08 -18.46
N ASN A 282 -10.08 9.65 -18.46
CA ASN A 282 -10.52 10.64 -17.47
C ASN A 282 -11.32 10.03 -16.31
N ARG A 283 -11.10 8.75 -16.02
CA ARG A 283 -11.58 8.09 -14.80
C ARG A 283 -10.54 8.25 -13.69
N PRO A 284 -10.94 8.33 -12.40
CA PRO A 284 -9.99 8.28 -11.30
C PRO A 284 -9.17 6.99 -11.36
N ASP A 285 -7.86 7.10 -11.10
CA ASP A 285 -6.85 6.05 -11.05
C ASP A 285 -6.71 5.11 -12.27
N ALA A 286 -7.46 5.33 -13.35
CA ALA A 286 -7.38 4.54 -14.57
C ALA A 286 -6.05 4.76 -15.30
N PHE A 287 -5.23 3.72 -15.38
CA PHE A 287 -4.09 3.64 -16.28
C PHE A 287 -4.35 2.47 -17.26
N PRO A 288 -4.72 2.73 -18.52
CA PRO A 288 -5.06 1.68 -19.48
C PRO A 288 -3.85 0.82 -19.84
N ASP A 289 -4.08 -0.47 -20.07
CA ASP A 289 -3.19 -1.28 -20.90
C ASP A 289 -3.59 -1.20 -22.40
N TYR A 290 -2.74 -1.73 -23.28
CA TYR A 290 -3.01 -1.80 -24.72
C TYR A 290 -4.31 -2.57 -25.03
N GLY A 291 -4.55 -3.67 -24.31
CA GLY A 291 -5.73 -4.51 -24.48
C GLY A 291 -7.02 -3.78 -24.11
N ASP A 292 -7.03 -2.93 -23.10
CA ASP A 292 -8.17 -2.11 -22.72
C ASP A 292 -8.52 -1.04 -23.76
N ILE A 293 -7.51 -0.40 -24.35
CA ILE A 293 -7.72 0.53 -25.47
C ILE A 293 -8.22 -0.24 -26.71
N LEU A 294 -7.67 -1.42 -27.01
CA LEU A 294 -8.15 -2.27 -28.09
C LEU A 294 -9.61 -2.73 -27.85
N LYS A 295 -9.95 -3.19 -26.63
CA LYS A 295 -11.34 -3.52 -26.21
C LYS A 295 -12.27 -2.30 -26.36
N VAL A 296 -11.79 -1.10 -26.03
CA VAL A 296 -12.54 0.17 -26.17
C VAL A 296 -12.82 0.48 -27.64
N ILE A 297 -11.82 0.35 -28.51
CA ILE A 297 -11.93 0.59 -29.97
C ILE A 297 -12.84 -0.45 -30.61
N GLN A 298 -12.67 -1.74 -30.31
CA GLN A 298 -13.53 -2.82 -30.81
C GLN A 298 -15.00 -2.59 -30.42
N ARG A 299 -15.28 -2.29 -29.15
CA ARG A 299 -16.63 -1.99 -28.66
C ARG A 299 -17.23 -0.72 -29.26
N ALA A 300 -16.40 0.29 -29.61
CA ALA A 300 -16.86 1.48 -30.32
C ALA A 300 -17.19 1.16 -31.79
N SER A 301 -16.30 0.44 -32.49
CA SER A 301 -16.48 0.00 -33.88
C SER A 301 -17.75 -0.84 -34.05
N GLN A 302 -17.96 -1.84 -33.18
CA GLN A 302 -19.17 -2.67 -33.15
C GLN A 302 -20.45 -1.86 -32.87
N ARG A 303 -20.41 -0.93 -31.89
CA ARG A 303 -21.60 -0.14 -31.51
C ARG A 303 -22.02 0.89 -32.56
N HIS A 304 -21.08 1.37 -33.37
CA HIS A 304 -21.29 2.42 -34.37
C HIS A 304 -21.18 1.94 -35.82
N GLY A 305 -21.09 0.62 -36.05
CA GLY A 305 -21.09 0.03 -37.39
C GLY A 305 -19.89 0.39 -38.27
N LEU A 306 -18.74 0.78 -37.67
CA LEU A 306 -17.62 1.41 -38.41
C LEU A 306 -16.87 0.46 -39.37
N GLY A 307 -17.21 -0.83 -39.42
CA GLY A 307 -16.66 -1.79 -40.40
C GLY A 307 -15.15 -2.04 -40.35
N LEU A 308 -14.45 -1.56 -39.31
CA LEU A 308 -12.99 -1.49 -39.30
C LEU A 308 -12.34 -2.89 -39.30
N PRO A 309 -11.42 -3.20 -40.23
CA PRO A 309 -10.74 -4.49 -40.25
C PRO A 309 -9.80 -4.61 -39.05
N ARG A 310 -9.63 -5.85 -38.55
CA ARG A 310 -8.93 -6.13 -37.29
C ARG A 310 -7.54 -5.48 -37.18
N ARG A 311 -6.70 -5.60 -38.21
CA ARG A 311 -5.36 -4.97 -38.28
C ARG A 311 -5.40 -3.44 -38.12
N HIS A 312 -6.43 -2.78 -38.67
CA HIS A 312 -6.57 -1.33 -38.54
C HIS A 312 -6.95 -0.92 -37.11
N MET A 313 -7.81 -1.70 -36.43
CA MET A 313 -8.11 -1.49 -35.01
C MET A 313 -6.90 -1.75 -34.11
N GLU A 314 -6.06 -2.75 -34.44
CA GLU A 314 -4.85 -3.10 -33.69
C GLU A 314 -3.76 -2.00 -33.81
N ASN A 315 -3.55 -1.45 -35.01
CA ASN A 315 -2.69 -0.29 -35.23
C ASN A 315 -3.23 0.97 -34.53
N MET A 316 -4.52 1.28 -34.72
CA MET A 316 -5.19 2.43 -34.08
C MET A 316 -5.10 2.35 -32.55
N ALA A 317 -5.20 1.15 -31.97
CA ALA A 317 -4.99 0.94 -30.54
C ALA A 317 -3.54 1.18 -30.10
N GLN A 318 -2.55 0.90 -30.95
CA GLN A 318 -1.13 1.07 -30.62
C GLN A 318 -0.75 2.55 -30.59
N ASP A 319 -1.20 3.32 -31.58
CA ASP A 319 -0.93 4.76 -31.64
C ASP A 319 -1.74 5.51 -30.58
N ALA A 320 -3.01 5.14 -30.36
CA ALA A 320 -3.81 5.65 -29.25
C ALA A 320 -3.17 5.37 -27.90
N PHE A 321 -2.65 4.15 -27.67
CA PHE A 321 -1.97 3.77 -26.43
C PHE A 321 -0.70 4.59 -26.19
N ARG A 322 0.10 4.85 -27.22
CA ARG A 322 1.29 5.73 -27.13
C ARG A 322 0.90 7.17 -26.77
N GLU A 323 -0.02 7.77 -27.51
CA GLU A 323 -0.47 9.16 -27.29
C GLU A 323 -1.10 9.35 -25.90
N VAL A 324 -1.98 8.42 -25.50
CA VAL A 324 -2.64 8.40 -24.18
C VAL A 324 -1.65 8.14 -23.06
N GLY A 325 -0.76 7.16 -23.22
CA GLY A 325 0.24 6.79 -22.23
C GLY A 325 1.18 7.94 -21.90
N ASN A 326 1.69 8.62 -22.94
CA ASN A 326 2.54 9.80 -22.79
C ASN A 326 1.81 10.92 -22.02
N ARG A 327 0.58 11.29 -22.41
CA ARG A 327 -0.20 12.33 -21.71
C ARG A 327 -0.56 11.95 -20.27
N LEU A 328 -0.82 10.67 -19.99
CA LEU A 328 -1.08 10.19 -18.62
C LEU A 328 0.18 10.20 -17.75
N GLN A 329 1.34 9.86 -18.31
CA GLN A 329 2.63 9.94 -17.64
C GLN A 329 3.03 11.40 -17.39
N GLU A 330 2.90 12.27 -18.38
CA GLU A 330 3.14 13.72 -18.27
C GLU A 330 2.23 14.35 -17.21
N ARG A 331 0.91 14.09 -17.24
CA ARG A 331 -0.03 14.59 -16.22
C ARG A 331 0.35 14.11 -14.80
N ARG A 332 0.82 12.87 -14.64
CA ARG A 332 1.30 12.34 -13.35
C ARG A 332 2.64 12.95 -12.92
N HIS A 333 3.54 13.22 -13.87
CA HIS A 333 4.82 13.87 -13.60
C HIS A 333 4.62 15.34 -13.18
N LEU A 334 3.75 16.07 -13.87
CA LEU A 334 3.37 17.43 -13.50
C LEU A 334 2.65 17.47 -12.14
N ASP A 335 1.71 16.56 -11.87
CA ASP A 335 1.07 16.49 -10.55
C ASP A 335 2.08 16.22 -9.43
N LEU A 336 3.07 15.35 -9.67
CA LEU A 336 4.18 15.14 -8.75
C LEU A 336 4.98 16.44 -8.55
N VAL A 337 5.48 17.06 -9.62
CA VAL A 337 6.35 18.25 -9.56
C VAL A 337 5.66 19.44 -8.86
N TYR A 338 4.39 19.73 -9.20
CA TYR A 338 3.64 20.84 -8.60
C TYR A 338 3.15 20.56 -7.16
N ASN A 339 3.20 19.31 -6.68
CA ASN A 339 2.78 18.93 -5.32
C ASN A 339 3.90 18.22 -4.53
N PHE A 340 5.17 18.43 -4.91
CA PHE A 340 6.31 17.75 -4.29
C PHE A 340 6.73 18.41 -2.97
N GLY A 341 7.07 17.59 -1.98
CA GLY A 341 7.76 18.03 -0.76
C GLY A 341 6.90 18.85 0.22
N SER A 342 7.44 19.99 0.67
CA SER A 342 6.89 20.88 1.70
C SER A 342 7.49 22.29 1.58
N HIS A 343 7.14 23.18 2.52
CA HIS A 343 7.70 24.54 2.64
C HIS A 343 9.23 24.60 2.77
N LEU A 344 9.88 23.47 3.13
CA LEU A 344 11.33 23.32 3.17
C LEU A 344 11.95 23.13 1.78
N THR A 345 11.17 22.71 0.78
CA THR A 345 11.61 22.46 -0.61
C THR A 345 11.08 23.47 -1.62
N ASP A 346 10.07 24.27 -1.28
CA ASP A 346 9.44 25.26 -2.18
C ASP A 346 10.42 26.29 -2.79
N GLN A 347 11.58 26.52 -2.14
CA GLN A 347 12.61 27.45 -2.60
C GLN A 347 13.72 26.80 -3.45
N TYR A 348 13.63 25.51 -3.74
CA TYR A 348 14.61 24.80 -4.56
C TYR A 348 14.73 25.40 -5.96
N ARG A 349 15.98 25.60 -6.41
CA ARG A 349 16.31 25.98 -7.78
C ARG A 349 17.39 25.03 -8.30
N PRO A 350 17.28 24.51 -9.53
CA PRO A 350 18.44 23.94 -10.22
C PRO A 350 19.46 25.07 -10.45
N GLY A 351 20.73 24.76 -10.20
CA GLY A 351 21.87 25.67 -10.41
C GLY A 351 22.61 25.41 -11.71
#